data_AF-A0A3T0Y2S8-F1
#
_entry.id   AF-A0A3T0Y2S8-F1
#
_cell.length_a   1.000
_cell.length_b   1.000
_cell.length_c   1.000
_cell.angle_alpha   90.00
_cell.angle_beta   90.00
_cell.angle_gamma   90.00
#
_symmetry.space_group_name_H-M   'P 1'
#
loop_
_entity.id
_entity.type
_entity.pdbx_description
1 polymer ?
#
loop_
_entity_poly.entity_id
_entity_poly.type
_entity_poly.pdbx_seq_one_letter_code
_entity_poly.pdbx_strand_id
1 'polypeptide(L)'
;MELSSSRTLPEVLVSNVIPRLSPFGRSIIIERVSAGRPVAHVAKELGVSRQTAYRWVRRYRAEGIDGLQDRSSRPRTFPTRTSRETEQAVLAARTQLRAGPLRIAAATGVPARTVSRILRQEPKSSGHPSSSRRSSSNARL
;
A
#
# COMPACT_ATOMS: atom_id res chain seq x y z
N MET A 1 -11.53 33.82 -33.30
CA MET A 1 -12.97 33.92 -33.54
C MET A 1 -13.30 32.74 -34.44
N GLU A 2 -13.73 31.56 -34.00
CA GLU A 2 -14.61 31.12 -32.90
C GLU A 2 -14.17 29.68 -32.53
N LEU A 3 -13.70 29.43 -31.30
CA LEU A 3 -14.45 28.83 -30.19
C LEU A 3 -14.97 27.40 -30.45
N SER A 4 -14.14 26.44 -30.00
CA SER A 4 -14.52 25.40 -29.04
C SER A 4 -15.77 24.58 -29.37
N SER A 5 -15.58 23.56 -30.20
CA SER A 5 -16.52 22.46 -30.44
C SER A 5 -16.93 21.79 -29.12
N SER A 6 -18.10 22.16 -28.62
CA SER A 6 -18.75 21.57 -27.45
C SER A 6 -19.09 20.11 -27.74
N ARG A 7 -18.27 19.16 -27.27
CA ARG A 7 -18.66 17.75 -27.23
C ARG A 7 -19.65 17.54 -26.08
N THR A 8 -20.91 17.89 -26.33
CA THR A 8 -22.03 17.44 -25.52
C THR A 8 -22.20 15.94 -25.77
N LEU A 9 -21.66 15.10 -24.87
CA LEU A 9 -21.87 13.65 -24.96
C LEU A 9 -23.28 13.32 -24.43
N PRO A 10 -24.07 12.52 -25.17
CA PRO A 10 -25.46 12.24 -24.84
C PRO A 10 -25.63 11.52 -23.50
N GLU A 11 -26.73 11.86 -22.84
CA GLU A 11 -27.07 11.68 -21.42
C GLU A 11 -27.14 10.22 -20.91
N VAL A 12 -26.98 9.20 -21.76
CA VAL A 12 -27.39 7.81 -21.40
C VAL A 12 -26.29 6.75 -21.59
N LEU A 13 -25.06 7.12 -21.95
CA LEU A 13 -23.96 6.15 -22.16
C LEU A 13 -22.74 6.39 -21.26
N VAL A 14 -22.93 6.35 -19.93
CA VAL A 14 -21.80 6.39 -18.98
C VAL A 14 -21.69 5.10 -18.17
N SER A 15 -21.85 3.96 -18.83
CA SER A 15 -21.49 2.66 -18.27
C SER A 15 -20.10 2.24 -18.76
N ASN A 16 -19.09 2.78 -18.06
CA ASN A 16 -17.87 2.06 -17.69
C ASN A 16 -16.68 1.99 -18.69
N VAL A 17 -16.44 3.02 -19.50
CA VAL A 17 -15.15 3.11 -20.26
C VAL A 17 -14.02 3.65 -19.37
N ILE A 18 -14.34 4.46 -18.37
CA ILE A 18 -13.38 5.05 -17.42
C ILE A 18 -13.70 4.51 -16.02
N PRO A 19 -12.74 3.90 -15.31
CA PRO A 19 -12.94 3.55 -13.91
C PRO A 19 -13.31 4.81 -13.13
N ARG A 20 -14.48 4.83 -12.52
CA ARG A 20 -15.04 6.00 -11.78
C ARG A 20 -14.12 6.52 -10.67
N LEU A 21 -13.19 5.70 -10.23
CA LEU A 21 -12.19 6.00 -9.20
C LEU A 21 -10.82 6.40 -9.78
N SER A 22 -10.61 6.36 -11.10
CA SER A 22 -9.35 6.80 -11.71
C SER A 22 -9.16 8.32 -11.56
N PRO A 23 -7.91 8.83 -11.53
CA PRO A 23 -7.64 10.27 -11.54
C PRO A 23 -8.37 11.02 -12.67
N PHE A 24 -8.52 10.39 -13.83
CA PHE A 24 -9.27 10.93 -14.96
C PHE A 24 -10.78 11.02 -14.69
N GLY A 25 -11.38 9.99 -14.08
CA GLY A 25 -12.78 10.06 -13.65
C GLY A 25 -13.03 11.18 -12.62
N ARG A 26 -12.03 11.47 -11.78
CA ARG A 26 -12.09 12.57 -10.79
C ARG A 26 -12.02 13.94 -11.46
N SER A 27 -11.23 14.13 -12.53
CA SER A 27 -11.13 15.42 -13.21
C SER A 27 -12.44 15.83 -13.88
N ILE A 28 -13.23 14.88 -14.41
CA ILE A 28 -14.56 15.15 -14.98
C ILE A 28 -15.50 15.75 -13.92
N ILE A 29 -15.41 15.30 -12.66
CA ILE A 29 -16.19 15.89 -11.57
C ILE A 29 -15.79 17.35 -11.35
N ILE A 30 -14.48 17.61 -11.30
CA ILE A 30 -13.96 18.96 -11.08
C ILE A 30 -14.35 19.90 -12.22
N GLU A 31 -14.22 19.46 -13.46
CA GLU A 31 -14.59 20.23 -14.65
C GLU A 31 -16.06 20.65 -14.59
N ARG A 32 -16.97 19.69 -14.38
CA ARG A 32 -18.41 19.95 -14.31
C ARG A 32 -18.80 20.83 -13.13
N VAL A 33 -18.17 20.64 -11.97
CA VAL A 33 -18.42 21.47 -10.78
C VAL A 33 -17.89 22.89 -10.97
N SER A 34 -16.75 23.05 -11.65
CA SER A 34 -16.17 24.36 -11.96
C SER A 34 -17.02 25.12 -12.98
N ALA A 35 -17.74 24.41 -13.86
CA ALA A 35 -18.78 24.96 -14.73
C ALA A 35 -20.09 25.33 -13.99
N GLY A 36 -20.08 25.35 -12.65
CA GLY A 36 -21.23 25.78 -11.83
C GLY A 36 -22.24 24.68 -11.50
N ARG A 37 -22.01 23.43 -11.92
CA ARG A 37 -22.96 22.34 -11.65
C ARG A 37 -22.89 21.88 -10.19
N PRO A 38 -24.04 21.60 -9.54
CA PRO A 38 -24.03 21.07 -8.18
C PRO A 38 -23.32 19.71 -8.07
N VAL A 39 -22.43 19.58 -7.08
CA VAL A 39 -21.65 18.35 -6.82
C VAL A 39 -22.54 17.11 -6.72
N ALA A 40 -23.73 17.24 -6.13
CA ALA A 40 -24.66 16.13 -5.95
C ALA A 40 -25.19 15.57 -7.28
N HIS A 41 -25.49 16.44 -8.25
CA HIS A 41 -25.98 16.02 -9.57
C HIS A 41 -24.87 15.31 -10.35
N VAL A 42 -23.68 15.92 -10.38
CA VAL A 42 -22.50 15.35 -11.05
C VAL A 42 -22.12 13.99 -10.45
N ALA A 43 -22.20 13.85 -9.13
CA ALA A 43 -21.93 12.59 -8.44
C ALA A 43 -22.93 11.48 -8.84
N LYS A 44 -24.22 11.82 -8.95
CA LYS A 44 -25.29 10.89 -9.37
C LYS A 44 -25.07 10.41 -10.80
N GLU A 45 -24.78 11.30 -11.73
CA GLU A 45 -24.50 10.98 -13.14
C GLU A 45 -23.29 10.06 -13.31
N LEU A 46 -22.24 10.29 -12.53
CA LEU A 46 -21.01 9.52 -12.61
C LEU A 46 -21.01 8.28 -11.70
N GLY A 47 -22.12 8.00 -11.00
CA GLY A 47 -22.27 6.82 -10.15
C GLY A 47 -21.27 6.76 -8.99
N VAL A 48 -20.95 7.92 -8.39
CA VAL A 48 -20.10 8.04 -7.19
C VAL A 48 -20.88 8.63 -6.02
N SER A 49 -20.50 8.29 -4.80
CA SER A 49 -21.16 8.88 -3.63
C SER A 49 -20.87 10.37 -3.52
N ARG A 50 -21.87 11.15 -3.06
CA ARG A 50 -21.74 12.60 -2.82
C ARG A 50 -20.53 12.93 -1.95
N GLN A 51 -20.33 12.17 -0.88
CA GLN A 51 -19.20 12.34 0.04
C GLN A 51 -17.84 12.18 -0.66
N THR A 52 -17.71 11.22 -1.58
CA THR A 52 -16.49 11.00 -2.35
C THR A 52 -16.23 12.15 -3.31
N ALA A 53 -17.27 12.61 -4.02
CA ALA A 53 -17.16 13.77 -4.91
C ALA A 53 -16.75 15.04 -4.15
N TYR A 54 -17.39 15.33 -3.01
CA TYR A 54 -17.00 16.47 -2.17
C TYR A 54 -15.56 16.39 -1.67
N ARG A 55 -15.09 15.19 -1.30
CA ARG A 55 -13.70 14.97 -0.89
C ARG A 55 -12.73 15.31 -2.03
N TRP A 56 -13.03 14.90 -3.26
CA TRP A 56 -12.19 15.24 -4.42
C TRP A 56 -12.22 16.74 -4.73
N VAL A 57 -13.39 17.38 -4.69
CA VAL A 57 -13.51 18.85 -4.85
C VAL A 57 -12.69 19.60 -3.80
N ARG A 58 -12.77 19.19 -2.52
CA ARG A 58 -11.97 19.80 -1.46
C ARG A 58 -10.47 19.65 -1.69
N ARG A 59 -10.01 18.46 -2.09
CA ARG A 59 -8.60 18.22 -2.39
C ARG A 59 -8.13 19.02 -3.59
N TYR A 60 -8.92 19.07 -4.66
CA TYR A 60 -8.59 19.87 -5.84
C TYR A 60 -8.47 21.36 -5.51
N ARG A 61 -9.36 21.90 -4.67
CA ARG A 61 -9.25 23.30 -4.21
C ARG A 61 -8.01 23.58 -3.37
N ALA A 62 -7.49 22.59 -2.65
CA ALA A 62 -6.33 22.75 -1.77
C ALA A 62 -4.99 22.46 -2.49
N GLU A 63 -4.96 21.50 -3.40
CA GLU A 63 -3.74 20.90 -3.96
C GLU A 63 -3.74 20.86 -5.49
N GLY A 64 -4.80 21.36 -6.15
CA GLY A 64 -4.93 21.31 -7.60
C GLY A 64 -5.04 19.87 -8.14
N ILE A 65 -4.38 19.64 -9.28
CA ILE A 65 -4.39 18.34 -9.98
C ILE A 65 -3.78 17.22 -9.10
N ASP A 66 -2.79 17.54 -8.28
CA ASP A 66 -2.13 16.59 -7.38
C ASP A 66 -3.10 16.03 -6.33
N GLY A 67 -4.10 16.83 -5.94
CA GLY A 67 -5.18 16.42 -5.04
C GLY A 67 -6.07 15.29 -5.58
N LEU A 68 -6.03 15.04 -6.90
CA LEU A 68 -6.80 13.99 -7.57
C LEU A 68 -6.02 12.69 -7.74
N GLN A 69 -4.72 12.67 -7.45
CA GLN A 69 -3.91 11.46 -7.54
C GLN A 69 -4.28 10.45 -6.45
N ASP A 70 -3.96 9.18 -6.70
CA ASP A 70 -4.14 8.12 -5.72
C ASP A 70 -3.23 8.33 -4.51
N ARG A 71 -3.84 8.32 -3.34
CA ARG A 71 -3.12 8.34 -2.07
C ARG A 71 -3.07 6.94 -1.52
N SER A 72 -1.92 6.58 -0.98
CA SER A 72 -1.76 5.33 -0.26
C SER A 72 -2.80 5.24 0.86
N SER A 73 -3.60 4.17 0.85
CA SER A 73 -4.49 3.82 1.95
C SER A 73 -3.73 3.15 3.11
N ARG A 74 -2.43 2.91 2.95
CA ARG A 74 -1.63 2.24 3.98
C ARG A 74 -1.55 3.14 5.22
N PRO A 75 -1.80 2.59 6.41
CA PRO A 75 -1.64 3.34 7.65
C PRO A 75 -0.19 3.81 7.78
N ARG A 76 -0.01 5.03 8.32
CA ARG A 76 1.32 5.64 8.52
C ARG A 76 2.15 4.88 9.55
N THR A 77 1.47 4.23 10.50
CA THR A 77 2.10 3.50 11.60
C THR A 77 1.46 2.12 11.73
N PHE A 78 2.30 1.11 11.93
CA PHE A 78 1.88 -0.26 12.23
C PHE A 78 2.30 -0.55 13.69
N PRO A 79 1.37 -0.50 14.66
CA PRO A 79 1.71 -0.67 16.08
C PRO A 79 2.31 -2.06 16.39
N THR A 80 2.08 -3.05 15.54
CA THR A 80 2.65 -4.40 15.65
C THR A 80 3.97 -4.58 14.90
N ARG A 81 4.51 -3.50 14.30
CA ARG A 81 5.83 -3.56 13.67
C ARG A 81 6.87 -3.75 14.77
N THR A 82 7.61 -4.84 14.68
CA THR A 82 8.73 -5.12 15.58
C THR A 82 9.71 -3.95 15.60
N SER A 83 10.17 -3.56 16.78
CA SER A 83 11.10 -2.44 16.93
C SER A 83 12.42 -2.73 16.23
N ARG A 84 13.08 -1.67 15.76
CA ARG A 84 14.42 -1.74 15.16
C ARG A 84 15.44 -2.43 16.08
N GLU A 85 15.32 -2.18 17.38
CA GLU A 85 16.15 -2.79 18.40
C GLU A 85 15.99 -4.32 18.45
N THR A 86 14.74 -4.81 18.46
CA THR A 86 14.47 -6.25 18.42
C THR A 86 14.93 -6.87 17.10
N GLU A 87 14.79 -6.17 15.98
CA GLU A 87 15.33 -6.61 14.68
C GLU A 87 16.86 -6.76 14.76
N GLN A 88 17.57 -5.75 15.26
CA GLN A 88 19.03 -5.76 15.41
C GLN A 88 19.51 -6.87 16.36
N ALA A 89 18.83 -7.09 17.49
CA ALA A 89 19.15 -8.16 18.42
C ALA A 89 19.07 -9.55 17.75
N VAL A 90 18.03 -9.77 16.93
CA VAL A 90 17.86 -11.01 16.15
C VAL A 90 18.96 -11.19 15.11
N LEU A 91 19.39 -10.11 14.43
CA LEU A 91 20.47 -10.15 13.44
C LEU A 91 21.83 -10.39 14.09
N ALA A 92 22.13 -9.70 15.20
CA ALA A 92 23.35 -9.93 15.97
C ALA A 92 23.42 -11.37 16.46
N ALA A 93 22.33 -11.89 17.05
CA ALA A 93 22.24 -13.29 17.47
C ALA A 93 22.40 -14.27 16.29
N ARG A 94 21.89 -13.93 15.09
CA ARG A 94 22.13 -14.73 13.88
C ARG A 94 23.62 -14.81 13.53
N THR A 95 24.35 -13.69 13.57
CA THR A 95 25.78 -13.65 13.26
C THR A 95 26.64 -14.38 14.30
N GLN A 96 26.31 -14.25 15.59
CA GLN A 96 27.05 -14.85 16.69
C GLN A 96 26.80 -16.35 16.81
N LEU A 97 25.54 -16.78 16.79
CA LEU A 97 25.16 -18.17 17.07
C LEU A 97 25.22 -19.08 15.84
N ARG A 98 25.17 -18.50 14.62
CA ARG A 98 25.07 -19.22 13.34
C ARG A 98 24.02 -20.35 13.36
N ALA A 99 22.93 -20.13 14.09
CA ALA A 99 21.93 -21.14 14.40
C ALA A 99 20.62 -20.92 13.64
N GLY A 100 19.76 -21.94 13.68
CA GLY A 100 18.39 -21.85 13.15
C GLY A 100 17.47 -20.95 14.00
N PRO A 101 16.28 -20.59 13.48
CA PRO A 101 15.37 -19.64 14.12
C PRO A 101 14.96 -19.98 15.56
N LEU A 102 14.85 -21.27 15.91
CA LEU A 102 14.48 -21.70 17.26
C LEU A 102 15.54 -21.36 18.30
N ARG A 103 16.82 -21.53 17.98
CA ARG A 103 17.93 -21.17 18.88
C ARG A 103 18.06 -19.66 19.04
N ILE A 104 17.87 -18.91 17.95
CA ILE A 104 17.88 -17.44 18.00
C ILE A 104 16.69 -16.93 18.82
N ALA A 105 15.52 -17.55 18.69
CA ALA A 105 14.35 -17.22 19.52
C ALA A 105 14.64 -17.43 21.02
N ALA A 106 15.24 -18.56 21.36
CA ALA A 106 15.62 -18.85 22.75
C ALA A 106 16.63 -17.83 23.31
N ALA A 107 17.59 -17.36 22.50
CA ALA A 107 18.60 -16.40 22.93
C ALA A 107 18.09 -14.95 23.03
N THR A 108 17.09 -14.57 22.22
CA THR A 108 16.61 -13.19 22.11
C THR A 108 15.28 -12.92 22.80
N GLY A 109 14.58 -13.97 23.25
CA GLY A 109 13.21 -13.86 23.76
C GLY A 109 12.16 -13.56 22.68
N VAL A 110 12.56 -13.43 21.41
CA VAL A 110 11.68 -13.13 20.29
C VAL A 110 11.04 -14.42 19.77
N PRO A 111 9.71 -14.47 19.55
CA PRO A 111 9.06 -15.66 19.00
C PRO A 111 9.68 -16.14 17.68
N ALA A 112 9.87 -17.45 17.52
CA ALA A 112 10.55 -18.02 16.35
C ALA A 112 9.91 -17.64 15.00
N ARG A 113 8.59 -17.39 14.98
CA ARG A 113 7.89 -16.87 13.79
C ARG A 113 8.30 -15.45 13.42
N THR A 114 8.51 -14.60 14.42
CA THR A 114 9.01 -13.23 14.25
C THR A 114 10.47 -13.25 13.83
N VAL A 115 11.31 -14.06 14.47
CA VAL A 115 12.70 -14.30 14.05
C VAL A 115 12.77 -14.73 12.59
N SER A 116 11.97 -15.73 12.20
CA SER A 116 11.92 -16.21 10.82
C SER A 116 11.44 -15.15 9.84
N ARG A 117 10.51 -14.27 10.24
CA ARG A 117 10.03 -13.16 9.42
C ARG A 117 11.13 -12.11 9.21
N ILE A 118 11.83 -11.71 10.27
CA ILE A 118 12.93 -10.75 10.23
C ILE A 118 14.03 -11.28 9.30
N LEU A 119 14.44 -12.53 9.50
CA LEU A 119 15.48 -13.17 8.69
C LEU A 119 15.11 -13.33 7.20
N ARG A 120 13.82 -13.35 6.84
CA ARG A 120 13.36 -13.36 5.44
C ARG A 120 13.34 -11.97 4.81
N GLN A 121 13.24 -10.92 5.62
CA GLN A 121 13.17 -9.54 5.16
C GLN A 121 14.56 -8.94 4.95
N GLU A 122 15.61 -9.56 5.52
CA GLU A 122 16.99 -9.17 5.29
C GLU A 122 17.44 -9.43 3.84
N PRO A 123 17.97 -8.41 3.13
CA PRO A 123 18.56 -8.60 1.82
C PRO A 123 19.80 -9.50 1.92
N LYS A 124 19.92 -10.48 1.02
CA LYS A 124 21.05 -11.41 0.96
C LYS A 124 22.30 -10.70 0.42
N SER A 125 22.97 -9.89 1.24
CA SER A 125 24.27 -9.27 0.87
C SER A 125 25.46 -9.79 1.68
N SER A 126 25.31 -10.87 2.46
CA SER A 126 26.44 -11.50 3.15
C SER A 126 26.26 -13.01 3.20
N GLY A 127 27.14 -13.74 2.51
CA GLY A 127 27.16 -15.20 2.43
C GLY A 127 27.14 -15.84 3.82
N HIS A 128 26.09 -16.61 4.08
CA HIS A 128 26.07 -17.59 5.15
C HIS A 128 25.65 -18.93 4.54
N PRO A 129 26.47 -19.99 4.66
CA PRO A 129 26.09 -21.31 4.19
C PRO A 129 24.90 -21.79 5.01
N SER A 130 23.79 -22.04 4.33
CA SER A 130 22.60 -22.69 4.87
C SER A 130 23.00 -24.00 5.54
N SER A 131 22.68 -24.12 6.84
CA SER A 131 23.07 -25.24 7.69
C SER A 131 22.71 -26.59 7.07
N SER A 132 23.73 -27.44 6.97
CA SER A 132 23.66 -28.87 6.75
C SER A 132 22.49 -29.52 7.50
N ARG A 133 21.72 -30.33 6.77
CA ARG A 133 20.87 -31.38 7.32
C ARG A 133 21.70 -32.19 8.33
N ARG A 134 21.34 -32.16 9.61
CA ARG A 134 21.91 -33.11 10.56
C ARG A 134 21.39 -34.49 10.19
N SER A 135 22.31 -35.31 9.73
CA SER A 135 22.18 -36.76 9.59
C SER A 135 21.73 -37.32 10.94
N SER A 136 20.59 -38.00 10.98
CA SER A 136 20.29 -38.94 12.06
C SER A 136 21.24 -40.12 11.91
N SER A 137 22.41 -40.04 12.53
CA SER A 137 23.24 -41.21 12.80
C SER A 137 22.72 -41.83 14.09
N ASN A 138 21.90 -42.87 13.94
CA ASN A 138 21.56 -43.78 15.03
C ASN A 138 22.66 -44.84 15.06
N ALA A 139 23.55 -44.77 16.05
CA ALA A 139 24.61 -45.76 16.25
C ALA A 139 24.69 -46.16 17.73
N ARG A 140 24.19 -47.38 17.98
CA ARG A 140 24.56 -48.37 19.02
C ARG A 140 24.21 -47.98 20.47
N LEU A 141 23.72 -48.88 21.32
CA LEU A 141 24.03 -50.31 21.50
C LEU A 141 22.77 -51.16 21.66
#